data_AF-A0A7X6SPA3-F1
#
_entry.id   AF-A0A7X6SPA3-F1
#
_cell.length_a   1.000
_cell.length_b   1.000
_cell.length_c   1.000
_cell.angle_alpha   90.00
_cell.angle_beta   90.00
_cell.angle_gamma   90.00
#
_symmetry.space_group_name_H-M   'P 1'
#
loop_
_entity.id
_entity.type
_entity.pdbx_description
1 polymer ?
#
loop_
_entity_poly.entity_id
_entity_poly.type
_entity_poly.pdbx_seq_one_letter_code
_entity_poly.pdbx_strand_id
1 'polypeptide(L)' 'MIDTHCHLVPNIDDGSSSFETSLKLLRQMVEDGITHAFLTSHYLPGLYQYDRAL' A
#
# COMPACT_ATOMS: atom_id res chain seq x y z
N MET A 1 9.45 10.34 -9.92
CA MET A 1 9.53 10.58 -8.47
C MET A 1 9.46 9.25 -7.72
N ILE A 2 10.05 9.13 -6.54
CA ILE A 2 9.96 7.90 -5.72
C ILE A 2 9.07 8.23 -4.53
N ASP A 3 7.98 7.47 -4.35
CA ASP A 3 7.20 7.49 -3.12
C ASP A 3 7.81 6.52 -2.10
N THR A 4 8.03 7.00 -0.89
CA THR A 4 8.69 6.21 0.17
C THR A 4 7.74 5.73 1.24
N HIS A 5 6.47 6.13 1.17
CA HIS A 5 5.49 5.74 2.17
C HIS A 5 4.07 5.72 1.60
N CYS A 6 3.52 4.52 1.38
CA CYS A 6 2.15 4.34 0.93
C CYS A 6 1.52 3.04 1.43
N HIS A 7 0.18 3.05 1.51
CA HIS A 7 -0.64 1.97 2.05
C HIS A 7 -1.53 1.37 0.95
N LEU A 8 -0.90 0.74 -0.04
CA LEU A 8 -1.57 0.26 -1.27
C LEU A 8 -1.76 -1.25 -1.32
N VAL A 9 -1.23 -2.00 -0.35
CA VAL A 9 -1.50 -3.44 -0.26
C VAL A 9 -2.96 -3.62 0.18
N PRO A 10 -3.80 -4.32 -0.60
CA PRO A 10 -5.22 -4.39 -0.28
C PRO A 10 -5.50 -5.23 0.96
N ASN A 11 -6.40 -4.74 1.82
CA ASN A 11 -6.96 -5.45 2.98
C ASN A 11 -5.93 -5.89 4.04
N ILE A 12 -4.81 -5.16 4.20
CA ILE A 12 -3.80 -5.49 5.21
C ILE A 12 -3.77 -4.50 6.39
N ASP A 13 -4.21 -3.26 6.17
CA ASP A 13 -4.32 -2.18 7.15
C ASP A 13 -5.48 -1.22 6.79
N ASP A 14 -5.43 0.01 7.30
CA ASP A 14 -6.41 1.08 7.05
C ASP A 14 -6.21 1.83 5.72
N GLY A 15 -5.28 1.40 4.87
CA GLY A 15 -5.08 1.96 3.55
C GLY A 15 -6.11 1.44 2.54
N SER A 16 -5.63 0.68 1.55
CA SER A 16 -6.45 0.21 0.44
C SER A 16 -7.43 -0.90 0.84
N SER A 17 -8.72 -0.69 0.58
CA SER A 17 -9.81 -1.62 0.93
C SER A 17 -10.11 -2.69 -0.12
N SER A 18 -9.51 -2.63 -1.31
CA SER A 18 -9.69 -3.65 -2.34
C SER A 18 -8.59 -3.61 -3.39
N PHE A 19 -8.50 -4.66 -4.21
CA PHE A 19 -7.58 -4.68 -5.35
C PHE A 19 -7.90 -3.57 -6.35
N GLU A 20 -9.18 -3.31 -6.62
CA GLU A 20 -9.65 -2.25 -7.52
C GLU A 20 -9.26 -0.87 -7.00
N THR A 21 -9.43 -0.62 -5.70
CA THR A 21 -9.00 0.63 -5.06
C THR A 21 -7.49 0.81 -5.19
N SER A 22 -6.72 -0.25 -4.91
CA SER A 22 -5.25 -0.24 -5.05
C SER A 22 -4.83 0.11 -6.47
N LEU A 23 -5.43 -0.53 -7.47
CA LEU A 23 -5.10 -0.32 -8.88
C LEU A 23 -5.48 1.08 -9.36
N LYS A 24 -6.61 1.63 -8.89
CA LYS A 24 -7.01 3.00 -9.18
C LYS A 24 -5.98 4.00 -8.63
N LEU A 25 -5.57 3.85 -7.38
CA LEU A 25 -4.57 4.72 -6.74
C LEU A 25 -3.21 4.63 -7.44
N LEU A 26 -2.76 3.42 -7.77
CA LEU A 26 -1.51 3.21 -8.51
C LEU A 26 -1.52 3.91 -9.88
N ARG A 27 -2.65 3.92 -10.60
CA ARG A 27 -2.78 4.66 -11.86
C ARG A 27 -2.65 6.17 -11.66
N GLN A 28 -3.30 6.71 -10.64
CA GLN A 28 -3.21 8.13 -10.30
C GLN A 28 -1.77 8.52 -9.93
N MET A 29 -1.07 7.68 -9.16
CA MET A 29 0.35 7.91 -8.83
C MET A 29 1.24 7.99 -10.08
N VAL A 30 1.00 7.14 -11.09
CA VAL A 30 1.72 7.20 -12.36
C VAL A 30 1.41 8.49 -13.12
N GLU A 31 0.14 8.90 -13.14
CA GLU A 31 -0.29 10.18 -13.74
C GLU A 31 0.40 11.38 -13.05
N ASP A 32 0.61 11.30 -11.74
CA ASP A 32 1.33 12.30 -10.93
C ASP A 32 2.87 12.21 -11.03
N GLY A 33 3.40 11.33 -11.90
CA GLY A 33 4.83 11.20 -12.16
C GLY A 33 5.63 10.40 -11.14
N ILE A 34 4.95 9.62 -10.28
CA ILE A 34 5.60 8.62 -9.42
C ILE A 34 5.97 7.42 -10.28
N THR A 35 7.23 6.99 -10.21
CA THR A 35 7.77 5.87 -11.00
C THR A 35 8.14 4.67 -10.16
N HIS A 36 8.38 4.85 -8.86
CA HIS A 36 8.70 3.80 -7.91
C HIS A 36 8.02 4.10 -6.58
N ALA A 37 7.60 3.05 -5.86
CA ALA A 37 6.99 3.18 -4.55
C ALA A 37 7.48 2.07 -3.61
N PHE A 38 7.69 2.41 -2.34
CA PHE A 38 7.85 1.44 -1.26
C PHE A 38 6.50 1.21 -0.59
N LEU A 39 6.03 -0.04 -0.55
CA LEU A 39 4.78 -0.38 0.10
C LEU A 39 5.05 -0.58 1.60
N THR A 40 4.53 0.34 2.42
CA THR A 40 4.88 0.47 3.84
C THR A 40 3.65 0.37 4.73
N SER A 41 2.78 -0.60 4.43
CA SER A 41 1.60 -0.88 5.24
C SER A 41 1.95 -1.10 6.71
N HIS A 42 1.04 -0.71 7.59
CA HIS A 42 1.24 -0.80 9.02
C HIS A 42 1.54 -2.23 9.48
N TYR A 43 2.49 -2.34 10.41
CA TYR A 43 2.63 -3.51 11.27
C TYR A 43 2.53 -3.04 12.71
N LEU A 44 1.35 -3.23 13.31
CA LEU A 44 1.02 -2.80 14.67
C LEU A 44 0.52 -4.03 15.44
N PRO A 45 1.31 -4.60 16.37
CA PRO A 45 0.90 -5.77 17.14
C PRO A 45 -0.47 -5.59 17.80
N GLY A 46 -1.36 -6.56 17.59
CA GLY A 46 -2.74 -6.52 18.10
C GLY A 46 -3.74 -5.67 17.31
N LEU A 47 -3.31 -4.91 16.29
CA LEU A 47 -4.20 -4.14 15.41
C LEU A 47 -4.03 -4.52 13.93
N TYR A 48 -2.83 -4.37 13.40
CA TYR A 48 -2.45 -4.77 12.03
C TYR A 48 -1.27 -5.72 12.10
N GLN A 49 -1.55 -6.98 12.44
CA GLN A 49 -0.55 -8.02 12.59
C GLN A 49 -0.82 -9.13 11.58
N TYR A 50 0.14 -9.37 10.70
CA TYR A 50 0.13 -10.46 9.73
C TYR A 50 1.34 -11.36 9.95
N ASP A 51 1.15 -12.66 9.72
CA ASP A 51 2.22 -13.65 9.87
C ASP A 51 3.25 -13.46 8.75
N ARG A 52 4.53 -13.51 9.11
CA ARG A 52 5.58 -13.64 8.12
C ARG A 52 5.57 -15.07 7.63
N ALA A 53 5.32 -15.27 6.33
CA ALA A 53 5.58 -16.55 5.70
C ALA A 53 7.06 -16.91 5.92
N LEU A 54 7.31 -18.10 6.47
CA LEU A 54 8.64 -18.69 6.61
C LEU A 54 9.18 -19.13 5.25
#